data_AF-A0A0D8Y4Z9-F1
#
_entry.id   AF-A0A0D8Y4Z9-F1
#
_cell.length_a   1.000
_cell.length_b   1.000
_cell.length_c   1.000
_cell.angle_alpha   90.00
_cell.angle_beta   90.00
_cell.angle_gamma   90.00
#
_symmetry.space_group_name_H-M   'P 1'
#
loop_
_entity.id
_entity.type
_entity.pdbx_description
1 polymer ?
#
loop_
_entity_poly.entity_id
_entity_poly.type
_entity_poly.pdbx_seq_one_letter_code
_entity_poly.pdbx_strand_id
1 'polypeptide(L)'
;MHGTRAVLLLPPQSDEFLVKAPPLYILLPYSSRLFGGIINLLERKIVKIWEADLHLSSTEKIIDIVGKPIHQKMHSQGRVLIDRNVQYKYANPNLVAIGTLDSVNQYLSIFLVDVVSGQMIHSARLAKYSYWSEKGRRTEIGIIELYEGGEQTNKDYFDSLLPTRQIPELITQSFIYSQGIDAMAVSETEQGITTRSLILALPLGGIHEVTRKVLDATRPQELTQEMREEMMIPYIPEIPIATEDMVNYNKTVHAVRGIKTASTALTGRV
;
A
#
# COMPACT_ATOMS: atom_id res chain seq x y z
N MET A 1 24.99 14.58 14.97
CA MET A 1 24.22 15.27 16.02
C MET A 1 22.77 15.42 15.54
N HIS A 2 21.90 14.47 15.86
CA HIS A 2 20.46 14.61 15.56
C HIS A 2 19.81 15.35 16.73
N GLY A 3 19.79 16.68 16.63
CA GLY A 3 19.17 17.55 17.63
C GLY A 3 17.70 17.23 17.80
N THR A 4 17.23 17.28 19.05
CA THR A 4 15.82 17.15 19.42
C THR A 4 15.01 18.16 18.60
N ARG A 5 14.18 17.67 17.68
CA ARG A 5 13.34 18.54 16.85
C ARG A 5 12.16 19.03 17.69
N ALA A 6 11.99 20.36 17.73
CA ALA A 6 10.83 20.99 18.32
C ALA A 6 9.60 20.74 17.43
N VAL A 7 8.46 20.49 18.06
CA VAL A 7 7.17 20.27 17.41
C VAL A 7 6.28 21.47 17.64
N LEU A 8 5.62 21.96 16.59
CA LEU A 8 4.62 23.01 16.69
C LEU A 8 3.24 22.39 16.42
N LEU A 9 2.30 22.58 17.35
CA LEU A 9 0.93 22.10 17.22
C LEU A 9 0.02 23.26 16.77
N LEU A 10 -0.67 23.08 15.65
CA LEU A 10 -1.56 24.09 15.07
C LEU A 10 -2.94 23.46 14.77
N PRO A 11 -4.05 24.05 15.27
CA PRO A 11 -4.10 25.14 16.25
C PRO A 11 -3.57 24.69 17.64
N PRO A 12 -3.05 25.62 18.47
CA PRO A 12 -2.58 25.27 19.81
C PRO A 12 -3.71 24.68 20.64
N GLN A 13 -3.40 23.60 21.38
CA GLN A 13 -4.35 22.89 22.24
C GLN A 13 -3.95 23.04 23.71
N SER A 14 -4.91 22.87 24.62
CA SER A 14 -4.62 22.86 26.06
C SER A 14 -3.87 21.60 26.46
N ASP A 15 -3.02 21.70 27.49
CA ASP A 15 -2.25 20.55 27.98
C ASP A 15 -3.17 19.43 28.47
N GLU A 16 -4.35 19.76 29.05
CA GLU A 16 -5.34 18.76 29.46
C GLU A 16 -5.86 17.92 28.28
N PHE A 17 -6.03 18.54 27.10
CA PHE A 17 -6.41 17.83 25.88
C PHE A 17 -5.25 16.95 25.39
N LEU A 18 -4.02 17.48 25.42
CA LEU A 18 -2.83 16.77 24.93
C LEU A 18 -2.48 15.54 25.78
N VAL A 19 -2.75 15.55 27.08
CA VAL A 19 -2.59 14.36 27.96
C VAL A 19 -3.51 13.21 27.53
N LYS A 20 -4.72 13.53 27.06
CA LYS A 20 -5.75 12.54 26.67
C LYS A 20 -5.62 12.09 25.21
N ALA A 21 -4.77 12.74 24.42
CA ALA A 21 -4.61 12.44 23.01
C ALA A 21 -3.91 11.08 22.81
N PRO A 22 -4.29 10.30 21.77
CA PRO A 22 -3.60 9.06 21.46
C PRO A 22 -2.15 9.32 21.05
N PRO A 23 -1.24 8.36 21.29
CA PRO A 23 0.17 8.51 20.92
C PRO A 23 0.31 8.65 19.40
N LEU A 24 1.15 9.59 18.97
CA LEU A 24 1.44 9.84 17.56
C LEU A 24 2.85 9.34 17.23
N TYR A 25 2.92 8.29 16.41
CA TYR A 25 4.16 7.75 15.90
C TYR A 25 4.49 8.36 14.53
N ILE A 26 5.78 8.57 14.28
CA ILE A 26 6.28 9.12 13.03
C ILE A 26 7.47 8.31 12.52
N LEU A 27 7.59 8.22 11.20
CA LEU A 27 8.75 7.69 10.51
C LEU A 27 9.41 8.82 9.73
N LEU A 28 10.71 9.04 9.98
CA LEU A 28 11.51 10.06 9.33
C LEU A 28 12.65 9.40 8.54
N PRO A 29 12.65 9.52 7.21
CA PRO A 29 13.74 9.01 6.37
C PRO A 29 14.92 10.00 6.33
N TYR A 30 16.15 9.50 6.35
CA TYR A 30 17.39 10.24 6.10
C TYR A 30 18.29 9.41 5.20
N SER A 31 18.10 9.55 3.88
CA SER A 31 18.79 8.74 2.87
C SER A 31 18.51 7.24 3.06
N SER A 32 19.45 6.45 3.58
CA SER A 32 19.28 5.02 3.85
C SER A 32 18.71 4.71 5.24
N ARG A 33 18.87 5.64 6.19
CA ARG A 33 18.44 5.41 7.57
C ARG A 33 17.01 5.86 7.80
N LEU A 34 16.26 5.04 8.50
CA LEU A 34 14.92 5.32 8.97
C LEU A 34 14.94 5.52 10.48
N PHE A 35 14.22 6.54 10.93
CA PHE A 35 14.02 6.79 12.35
C PHE A 35 12.54 6.72 12.66
N GLY A 36 12.18 5.85 13.61
CA GLY A 36 10.88 5.89 14.23
C GLY A 36 10.92 6.65 15.53
N GLY A 37 9.92 7.50 15.75
CA GLY A 37 9.78 8.24 16.99
C GLY A 37 8.34 8.41 17.40
N ILE A 38 8.17 8.73 18.66
CA ILE A 38 6.89 9.17 19.24
C ILE A 38 6.95 10.68 19.48
N ILE A 39 5.85 11.37 19.19
CA ILE A 39 5.72 12.77 19.53
C ILE A 39 5.23 12.86 20.97
N ASN A 40 6.09 13.37 21.86
CA ASN A 40 5.64 13.82 23.17
C ASN A 40 4.94 15.17 22.98
N LEU A 41 3.60 15.16 23.09
CA LEU A 41 2.77 16.33 22.84
C LEU A 41 2.94 17.41 23.91
N LEU A 42 3.20 17.03 25.17
CA LEU A 42 3.40 17.96 26.29
C LEU A 42 4.75 18.67 26.18
N GLU A 43 5.81 17.90 25.96
CA GLU A 43 7.15 18.46 25.78
C GLU A 43 7.37 19.06 24.40
N ARG A 44 6.44 18.80 23.45
CA ARG A 44 6.51 19.23 22.05
C ARG A 44 7.82 18.82 21.41
N LYS A 45 8.21 17.57 21.63
CA LYS A 45 9.47 16.99 21.18
C LYS A 45 9.24 15.64 20.55
N ILE A 46 10.05 15.36 19.54
CA ILE A 46 10.14 14.02 18.96
C ILE A 46 11.13 13.21 19.81
N VAL A 47 10.66 12.10 20.38
CA VAL A 47 11.48 11.13 21.11
C VAL A 47 11.75 9.96 20.16
N LYS A 48 13.02 9.68 19.90
CA LYS A 48 13.43 8.54 19.08
C LYS A 48 13.17 7.23 19.83
N ILE A 49 12.53 6.27 19.16
CA ILE A 49 12.27 4.93 19.71
C ILE A 49 13.21 3.91 19.06
N TRP A 50 13.29 3.92 17.73
CA TRP A 50 14.09 2.96 16.98
C TRP A 50 14.78 3.65 15.80
N GLU A 51 15.83 3.01 15.31
CA GLU A 51 16.59 3.39 14.13
C GLU A 51 16.89 2.12 13.34
N ALA A 52 16.64 2.17 12.04
CA ALA A 52 16.92 1.08 11.12
C ALA A 52 17.66 1.61 9.90
N ASP A 53 18.47 0.76 9.27
CA ASP A 53 19.14 1.07 8.01
C ASP A 53 18.55 0.18 6.92
N LEU A 54 18.10 0.79 5.82
CA LEU A 54 17.63 0.06 4.65
C LEU A 54 18.80 -0.56 3.86
N HIS A 55 20.05 -0.23 4.22
CA HIS A 55 21.27 -0.65 3.56
C HIS A 55 21.28 -0.29 2.06
N LEU A 56 20.75 0.89 1.73
CA LEU A 56 20.75 1.41 0.37
C LEU A 56 22.18 1.67 -0.10
N SER A 57 22.45 1.26 -1.33
CA SER A 57 23.68 1.64 -2.02
C SER A 57 23.70 3.15 -2.33
N SER A 58 24.86 3.69 -2.68
CA SER A 58 25.01 5.12 -3.01
C SER A 58 24.21 5.57 -4.24
N THR A 59 23.76 4.62 -5.07
CA THR A 59 22.95 4.86 -6.28
C THR A 59 21.45 4.70 -6.04
N GLU A 60 21.06 4.12 -4.90
CA GLU A 60 19.68 3.94 -4.48
C GLU A 60 19.16 5.15 -3.70
N LYS A 61 17.96 5.59 -4.05
CA LYS A 61 17.28 6.70 -3.38
C LYS A 61 15.84 6.34 -3.08
N ILE A 62 15.34 6.78 -1.93
CA ILE A 62 13.91 6.71 -1.62
C ILE A 62 13.17 7.63 -2.59
N ILE A 63 12.20 7.08 -3.32
CA ILE A 63 11.35 7.82 -4.25
C ILE A 63 9.98 8.14 -3.66
N ASP A 64 9.44 7.26 -2.83
CA ASP A 64 8.12 7.45 -2.22
C ASP A 64 7.99 6.68 -0.90
N ILE A 65 7.13 7.20 -0.02
CA ILE A 65 6.78 6.62 1.29
C ILE A 65 5.28 6.77 1.47
N VAL A 66 4.57 5.65 1.47
CA VAL A 66 3.10 5.62 1.52
C VAL A 66 2.64 4.80 2.71
N GLY A 67 1.90 5.44 3.61
CA GLY A 67 1.17 4.79 4.70
C GLY A 67 -0.30 4.54 4.36
N LYS A 68 -0.98 3.74 5.18
CA LYS A 68 -2.42 3.56 5.06
C LYS A 68 -3.16 4.85 5.48
N PRO A 69 -4.22 5.26 4.76
CA PRO A 69 -5.07 6.36 5.21
C PRO A 69 -5.73 6.08 6.56
N ILE A 70 -5.72 7.06 7.47
CA ILE A 70 -6.19 6.91 8.86
C ILE A 70 -7.69 6.59 8.92
N HIS A 71 -8.49 7.13 7.99
CA HIS A 71 -9.93 6.93 7.92
C HIS A 71 -10.32 5.62 7.23
N GLN A 72 -9.36 4.83 6.76
CA GLN A 72 -9.62 3.62 6.01
C GLN A 72 -10.26 2.55 6.91
N LYS A 73 -11.46 2.09 6.56
CA LYS A 73 -12.10 0.92 7.19
C LYS A 73 -11.91 -0.34 6.36
N MET A 74 -11.98 -1.49 7.03
CA MET A 74 -11.96 -2.81 6.40
C MET A 74 -13.14 -3.64 6.91
N HIS A 75 -14.03 -4.03 6.00
CA HIS A 75 -15.23 -4.80 6.37
C HIS A 75 -14.96 -6.31 6.50
N SER A 76 -14.03 -6.84 5.68
CA SER A 76 -13.70 -8.27 5.65
C SER A 76 -12.26 -8.50 6.11
N GLN A 77 -12.13 -9.19 7.24
CA GLN A 77 -10.87 -9.52 7.91
C GLN A 77 -10.12 -10.70 7.26
N GLY A 78 -10.83 -11.52 6.49
CA GLY A 78 -10.25 -12.71 5.87
C GLY A 78 -10.96 -13.06 4.57
N ARG A 79 -10.27 -13.83 3.75
CA ARG A 79 -10.77 -14.39 2.51
C ARG A 79 -11.16 -15.84 2.75
N VAL A 80 -12.31 -16.24 2.22
CA VAL A 80 -12.71 -17.66 2.19
C VAL A 80 -11.99 -18.32 1.01
N LEU A 81 -11.30 -19.42 1.29
CA LEU A 81 -10.62 -20.28 0.32
C LEU A 81 -11.58 -21.33 -0.24
N ILE A 82 -11.16 -22.04 -1.29
CA ILE A 82 -11.96 -23.06 -1.98
C ILE A 82 -12.33 -24.23 -1.04
N ASP A 83 -11.40 -24.60 -0.16
CA ASP A 83 -11.60 -25.62 0.88
C ASP A 83 -12.49 -25.13 2.05
N ARG A 84 -13.08 -23.94 1.93
CA ARG A 84 -13.93 -23.25 2.92
C ARG A 84 -13.17 -22.80 4.17
N ASN A 85 -11.85 -22.94 4.22
CA ASN A 85 -11.05 -22.33 5.26
C ASN A 85 -10.94 -20.81 5.04
N VAL A 86 -10.61 -20.08 6.09
CA VAL A 86 -10.44 -18.62 6.02
C VAL A 86 -8.97 -18.29 6.10
N GLN A 87 -8.45 -17.60 5.09
CA GLN A 87 -7.14 -16.97 5.12
C GLN A 87 -7.30 -15.54 5.62
N TYR A 88 -6.80 -15.26 6.81
CA TYR A 88 -6.89 -13.94 7.43
C TYR A 88 -5.87 -12.99 6.82
N LYS A 89 -6.30 -11.75 6.56
CA LYS A 89 -5.44 -10.70 6.01
C LYS A 89 -4.57 -10.13 7.13
N TYR A 90 -3.31 -9.86 6.81
CA TYR A 90 -2.43 -9.13 7.72
C TYR A 90 -2.76 -7.64 7.64
N ALA A 91 -3.55 -7.17 8.62
CA ALA A 91 -4.19 -5.86 8.59
C ALA A 91 -3.51 -4.83 9.51
N ASN A 92 -2.18 -4.74 9.46
CA ASN A 92 -1.43 -3.75 10.25
C ASN A 92 -1.76 -2.29 9.81
N PRO A 93 -2.36 -1.44 10.67
CA PRO A 93 -2.70 -0.05 10.33
C PRO A 93 -1.46 0.87 10.30
N ASN A 94 -0.38 0.47 10.95
CA ASN A 94 0.87 1.24 11.09
C ASN A 94 1.92 0.85 10.05
N LEU A 95 1.54 0.03 9.07
CA LEU A 95 2.43 -0.42 8.00
C LEU A 95 2.63 0.70 6.97
N VAL A 96 3.88 0.95 6.64
CA VAL A 96 4.30 1.90 5.61
C VAL A 96 5.09 1.17 4.54
N ALA A 97 4.76 1.46 3.28
CA ALA A 97 5.51 1.02 2.12
C ALA A 97 6.52 2.10 1.70
N ILE A 98 7.77 1.70 1.51
CA ILE A 98 8.87 2.58 1.08
C ILE A 98 9.38 2.04 -0.25
N GLY A 99 9.30 2.87 -1.29
CA GLY A 99 9.85 2.57 -2.61
C GLY A 99 11.21 3.22 -2.80
N THR A 100 12.19 2.47 -3.29
CA THR A 100 13.53 3.00 -3.61
C THR A 100 13.96 2.64 -5.02
N LEU A 101 14.66 3.56 -5.68
CA LEU A 101 15.10 3.47 -7.06
C LEU A 101 16.64 3.55 -7.12
N ASP A 102 17.29 2.46 -7.56
CA ASP A 102 18.66 2.51 -8.06
C ASP A 102 18.70 3.04 -9.50
N SER A 103 19.13 4.29 -9.70
CA SER A 103 19.15 4.89 -11.04
C SER A 103 20.21 4.28 -11.97
N VAL A 104 21.24 3.62 -11.44
CA VAL A 104 22.37 3.09 -12.22
C VAL A 104 22.10 1.65 -12.62
N ASN A 105 21.79 0.79 -11.66
CA ASN A 105 21.57 -0.63 -11.92
C ASN A 105 20.12 -0.98 -12.27
N GLN A 106 19.25 0.02 -12.19
CA GLN A 106 17.84 -0.07 -12.51
C GLN A 106 17.03 -1.09 -11.67
N TYR A 107 17.23 -1.08 -10.34
CA TYR A 107 16.52 -1.92 -9.37
C TYR A 107 15.47 -1.16 -8.55
N LEU A 108 14.23 -1.65 -8.53
CA LEU A 108 13.22 -1.18 -7.58
C LEU A 108 13.35 -2.01 -6.32
N SER A 109 13.38 -1.36 -5.16
CA SER A 109 13.21 -2.07 -3.90
C SER A 109 11.96 -1.55 -3.20
N ILE A 110 11.19 -2.47 -2.65
CA ILE A 110 10.01 -2.19 -1.85
C ILE A 110 10.27 -2.72 -0.44
N PHE A 111 10.15 -1.84 0.54
CA PHE A 111 10.26 -2.18 1.95
C PHE A 111 8.93 -1.93 2.64
N LEU A 112 8.45 -2.91 3.40
CA LEU A 112 7.25 -2.79 4.23
C LEU A 112 7.68 -2.75 5.69
N VAL A 113 7.51 -1.60 6.33
CA VAL A 113 8.02 -1.32 7.68
C VAL A 113 6.86 -0.92 8.59
N ASP A 114 6.83 -1.49 9.80
CA ASP A 114 5.95 -1.03 10.86
C ASP A 114 6.54 0.23 11.52
N VAL A 115 5.78 1.33 11.53
CA VAL A 115 6.26 2.63 12.05
C VAL A 115 6.41 2.62 13.58
N VAL A 116 5.62 1.85 14.30
CA VAL A 116 5.59 1.81 15.75
C VAL A 116 6.76 0.97 16.28
N SER A 117 6.91 -0.26 15.78
CA SER A 117 7.95 -1.19 16.26
C SER A 117 9.28 -1.07 15.52
N GLY A 118 9.28 -0.53 14.28
CA GLY A 118 10.44 -0.51 13.41
C GLY A 118 10.73 -1.84 12.72
N GLN A 119 9.84 -2.82 12.86
CA GLN A 119 10.00 -4.13 12.26
C GLN A 119 9.90 -4.03 10.74
N MET A 120 10.90 -4.57 10.05
CA MET A 120 10.84 -4.85 8.61
C MET A 120 9.97 -6.09 8.39
N ILE A 121 8.74 -5.89 7.89
CA ILE A 121 7.81 -6.98 7.59
C ILE A 121 8.22 -7.68 6.28
N HIS A 122 8.62 -6.90 5.28
CA HIS A 122 9.04 -7.43 3.99
C HIS A 122 10.04 -6.51 3.30
N SER A 123 10.97 -7.11 2.57
CA SER A 123 11.90 -6.43 1.68
C SER A 123 11.99 -7.23 0.38
N ALA A 124 11.67 -6.59 -0.74
CA ALA A 124 11.83 -7.18 -2.07
C ALA A 124 12.66 -6.24 -2.93
N ARG A 125 13.63 -6.82 -3.64
CA ARG A 125 14.37 -6.15 -4.71
C ARG A 125 13.91 -6.72 -6.04
N LEU A 126 13.20 -5.91 -6.80
CA LEU A 126 12.65 -6.23 -8.10
C LEU A 126 13.65 -5.79 -9.17
N ALA A 127 14.18 -6.77 -9.91
CA ALA A 127 15.07 -6.53 -11.04
C ALA A 127 14.34 -5.87 -12.20
N LYS A 128 14.87 -4.73 -12.69
CA LYS A 128 14.38 -3.99 -13.86
C LYS A 128 12.91 -3.56 -13.75
N TYR A 129 12.71 -2.51 -12.94
CA TYR A 129 11.50 -1.72 -12.65
C TYR A 129 10.14 -2.10 -13.26
N SER A 130 9.19 -2.34 -12.37
CA SER A 130 7.77 -2.01 -12.54
C SER A 130 7.59 -0.48 -12.57
N TYR A 131 7.64 0.11 -13.78
CA TYR A 131 7.00 1.38 -14.20
C TYR A 131 7.29 1.70 -15.69
N TRP A 132 8.33 1.13 -16.29
CA TRP A 132 8.52 0.94 -17.74
C TRP A 132 9.65 -0.08 -17.87
N SER A 133 9.32 -1.37 -17.97
CA SER A 133 10.29 -2.47 -18.09
C SER A 133 11.08 -2.31 -19.37
N GLU A 134 12.39 -2.08 -19.33
CA GLU A 134 13.21 -2.00 -20.56
C GLU A 134 13.45 -3.37 -21.21
N LYS A 135 13.42 -4.46 -20.42
CA LYS A 135 13.57 -5.83 -20.96
C LYS A 135 12.39 -6.19 -21.86
N GLY A 136 11.19 -5.73 -21.51
CA GLY A 136 9.95 -5.93 -22.28
C GLY A 136 9.42 -4.69 -23.01
N ARG A 137 10.06 -3.52 -22.84
CA ARG A 137 9.57 -2.18 -23.23
C ARG A 137 8.09 -1.94 -22.90
N ARG A 138 7.67 -2.25 -21.67
CA ARG A 138 6.25 -2.25 -21.26
C ARG A 138 6.04 -1.82 -19.81
N THR A 139 4.89 -1.27 -19.49
CA THR A 139 4.52 -0.93 -18.10
C THR A 139 4.10 -2.20 -17.35
N GLU A 140 4.54 -2.35 -16.10
CA GLU A 140 4.15 -3.47 -15.25
C GLU A 140 3.62 -2.94 -13.90
N ILE A 141 2.51 -3.51 -13.42
CA ILE A 141 1.88 -3.20 -12.14
C ILE A 141 2.05 -4.42 -11.24
N GLY A 142 2.83 -4.27 -10.16
CA GLY A 142 3.01 -5.30 -9.14
C GLY A 142 1.97 -5.17 -8.03
N ILE A 143 1.47 -6.31 -7.56
CA ILE A 143 0.59 -6.42 -6.40
C ILE A 143 1.29 -7.27 -5.35
N ILE A 144 1.20 -6.80 -4.11
CA ILE A 144 1.68 -7.49 -2.92
C ILE A 144 0.51 -7.57 -1.94
N GLU A 145 0.17 -8.80 -1.55
CA GLU A 145 -0.87 -9.11 -0.57
C GLU A 145 -0.23 -9.81 0.63
N LEU A 146 -0.68 -9.46 1.84
CA LEU A 146 -0.12 -9.99 3.10
C LEU A 146 -1.23 -10.71 3.89
N TYR A 147 -0.91 -11.89 4.43
CA TYR A 147 -1.83 -12.74 5.16
C TYR A 147 -1.23 -13.24 6.47
N GLU A 148 -2.05 -13.46 7.50
CA GLU A 148 -1.66 -14.10 8.77
C GLU A 148 -1.78 -15.62 8.73
N GLY A 149 -2.41 -16.16 7.67
CA GLY A 149 -2.71 -17.58 7.52
C GLY A 149 -4.11 -17.94 8.02
N GLY A 150 -4.28 -19.18 8.51
CA GLY A 150 -5.58 -19.73 8.93
C GLY A 150 -6.07 -19.28 10.30
N GLU A 151 -5.22 -18.66 11.12
CA GLU A 151 -5.55 -18.19 12.47
C GLU A 151 -5.04 -16.77 12.66
N GLN A 152 -5.87 -15.90 13.25
CA GLN A 152 -5.46 -14.54 13.61
C GLN A 152 -4.56 -14.55 14.85
N THR A 153 -3.58 -13.65 14.89
CA THR A 153 -2.78 -13.42 16.10
C THR A 153 -3.67 -12.95 17.25
N ASN A 154 -4.53 -11.98 16.98
CA ASN A 154 -5.52 -11.45 17.91
C ASN A 154 -6.78 -11.07 17.11
N LYS A 155 -7.96 -11.40 17.65
CA LYS A 155 -9.25 -11.18 16.98
C LYS A 155 -9.83 -9.80 17.26
N ASP A 156 -9.49 -9.21 18.41
CA ASP A 156 -10.14 -8.01 18.92
C ASP A 156 -9.39 -6.74 18.53
N TYR A 157 -8.05 -6.78 18.56
CA TYR A 157 -7.22 -5.62 18.25
C TYR A 157 -5.89 -6.02 17.61
N PHE A 158 -5.28 -5.05 16.91
CA PHE A 158 -3.92 -5.15 16.40
C PHE A 158 -2.96 -4.38 17.31
N ASP A 159 -1.82 -4.97 17.63
CA ASP A 159 -0.74 -4.32 18.39
C ASP A 159 0.61 -4.56 17.71
N SER A 160 1.26 -3.48 17.27
CA SER A 160 2.56 -3.50 16.60
C SER A 160 3.71 -3.97 17.49
N LEU A 161 3.58 -3.87 18.82
CA LEU A 161 4.64 -4.18 19.78
C LEU A 161 4.59 -5.64 20.27
N LEU A 162 3.47 -6.32 20.03
CA LEU A 162 3.33 -7.73 20.35
C LEU A 162 3.80 -8.59 19.16
N PRO A 163 4.46 -9.72 19.42
CA PRO A 163 4.88 -10.61 18.36
C PRO A 163 3.65 -11.19 17.64
N THR A 164 3.69 -11.20 16.31
CA THR A 164 2.69 -11.92 15.51
C THR A 164 2.87 -13.42 15.70
N ARG A 165 1.76 -14.17 15.64
CA ARG A 165 1.79 -15.64 15.79
C ARG A 165 2.68 -16.29 14.73
N GLN A 166 2.61 -15.77 13.50
CA GLN A 166 3.41 -16.19 12.37
C GLN A 166 3.93 -14.96 11.62
N ILE A 167 5.01 -15.13 10.86
CA ILE A 167 5.47 -14.12 9.91
C ILE A 167 4.40 -14.04 8.80
N PRO A 168 3.94 -12.84 8.41
CA PRO A 168 2.92 -12.72 7.38
C PRO A 168 3.32 -13.41 6.07
N GLU A 169 2.41 -14.24 5.56
CA GLU A 169 2.53 -14.85 4.24
C GLU A 169 2.35 -13.79 3.16
N LEU A 170 3.23 -13.82 2.16
CA LEU A 170 3.26 -12.86 1.07
C LEU A 170 2.80 -13.53 -0.21
N ILE A 171 1.79 -12.95 -0.86
CA ILE A 171 1.38 -13.34 -2.21
C ILE A 171 1.65 -12.16 -3.14
N THR A 172 2.44 -12.39 -4.19
CA THR A 172 2.81 -11.36 -5.14
C THR A 172 2.49 -11.78 -6.56
N GLN A 173 1.99 -10.84 -7.35
CA GLN A 173 1.76 -11.05 -8.77
C GLN A 173 2.01 -9.75 -9.53
N SER A 174 2.50 -9.86 -10.76
CA SER A 174 2.72 -8.71 -11.64
C SER A 174 1.80 -8.77 -12.84
N PHE A 175 1.30 -7.63 -13.28
CA PHE A 175 0.43 -7.48 -14.44
C PHE A 175 1.07 -6.54 -15.45
N ILE A 176 0.80 -6.74 -16.73
CA ILE A 176 1.28 -5.92 -17.83
C ILE A 176 0.20 -4.89 -18.15
N TYR A 177 0.63 -3.64 -18.29
CA TYR A 177 -0.19 -2.53 -18.73
C TYR A 177 0.37 -1.98 -20.04
N SER A 178 -0.49 -1.79 -21.05
CA SER A 178 -0.06 -1.49 -22.43
C SER A 178 0.28 -0.02 -22.69
N GLN A 179 0.03 0.87 -21.72
CA GLN A 179 0.30 2.30 -21.82
C GLN A 179 1.18 2.80 -20.67
N GLY A 180 1.72 4.01 -20.80
CA GLY A 180 2.28 4.73 -19.65
C GLY A 180 1.20 5.08 -18.63
N ILE A 181 1.62 5.42 -17.41
CA ILE A 181 0.73 5.84 -16.32
C ILE A 181 1.31 7.13 -15.74
N ASP A 182 0.58 8.25 -15.77
CA ASP A 182 1.05 9.53 -15.24
C ASP A 182 0.86 9.65 -13.73
N ALA A 183 -0.25 9.11 -13.20
CA ALA A 183 -0.59 9.10 -11.80
C ALA A 183 -1.49 7.91 -11.45
N MET A 184 -1.44 7.47 -10.19
CA MET A 184 -2.29 6.41 -9.66
C MET A 184 -2.93 6.83 -8.34
N ALA A 185 -4.15 6.36 -8.09
CA ALA A 185 -4.77 6.41 -6.77
C ALA A 185 -5.67 5.19 -6.57
N VAL A 186 -6.06 4.92 -5.32
CA VAL A 186 -7.02 3.86 -4.99
C VAL A 186 -8.34 4.51 -4.59
N SER A 187 -9.47 3.95 -5.05
CA SER A 187 -10.78 4.45 -4.65
C SER A 187 -11.05 4.24 -3.16
N GLU A 188 -11.80 5.17 -2.57
CA GLU A 188 -12.12 5.16 -1.15
C GLU A 188 -13.59 4.81 -0.92
N THR A 189 -13.85 3.99 0.09
CA THR A 189 -15.21 3.56 0.46
C THR A 189 -15.39 3.72 1.96
N GLU A 190 -16.48 4.36 2.39
CA GLU A 190 -16.66 4.78 3.79
C GLU A 190 -16.65 3.58 4.75
N GLN A 191 -17.35 2.51 4.38
CA GLN A 191 -17.48 1.31 5.20
C GLN A 191 -16.58 0.16 4.74
N GLY A 192 -15.80 0.34 3.66
CA GLY A 192 -14.94 -0.74 3.15
C GLY A 192 -15.69 -1.96 2.59
N ILE A 193 -17.00 -1.82 2.31
CA ILE A 193 -17.86 -2.91 1.81
C ILE A 193 -17.66 -3.09 0.29
N THR A 194 -17.76 -2.01 -0.48
CA THR A 194 -17.53 -2.04 -1.92
C THR A 194 -16.06 -2.29 -2.22
N THR A 195 -15.80 -3.13 -3.22
CA THR A 195 -14.44 -3.40 -3.71
C THR A 195 -13.79 -2.11 -4.19
N ARG A 196 -12.58 -1.84 -3.72
CA ARG A 196 -11.80 -0.72 -4.22
C ARG A 196 -11.26 -1.00 -5.62
N SER A 197 -10.99 0.06 -6.35
CA SER A 197 -10.41 0.02 -7.69
C SER A 197 -9.16 0.88 -7.72
N LEU A 198 -8.25 0.54 -8.61
CA LEU A 198 -7.08 1.34 -8.94
C LEU A 198 -7.48 2.32 -10.05
N ILE A 199 -7.31 3.62 -9.81
CA ILE A 199 -7.58 4.68 -10.78
C ILE A 199 -6.25 5.09 -11.40
N LEU A 200 -6.15 4.97 -12.73
CA LEU A 200 -4.95 5.23 -13.51
C LEU A 200 -5.18 6.46 -14.41
N ALA A 201 -4.35 7.49 -14.27
CA ALA A 201 -4.28 8.57 -15.24
C ALA A 201 -3.32 8.19 -16.38
N LEU A 202 -3.79 8.29 -17.61
CA LEU A 202 -3.04 7.93 -18.81
C LEU A 202 -2.41 9.18 -19.46
N PRO A 203 -1.25 9.05 -20.13
CA PRO A 203 -0.58 10.17 -20.79
C PRO A 203 -1.44 10.93 -21.81
N LEU A 204 -2.35 10.22 -22.49
CA LEU A 204 -3.29 10.80 -23.46
C LEU A 204 -4.53 11.44 -22.82
N GLY A 205 -4.57 11.48 -21.49
CA GLY A 205 -5.58 12.12 -20.68
C GLY A 205 -6.82 11.29 -20.39
N GLY A 206 -6.79 9.98 -20.65
CA GLY A 206 -7.81 9.04 -20.16
C GLY A 206 -7.64 8.76 -18.66
N ILE A 207 -8.75 8.51 -17.96
CA ILE A 207 -8.77 8.05 -16.57
C ILE A 207 -9.40 6.67 -16.56
N HIS A 208 -8.58 5.63 -16.37
CA HIS A 208 -9.00 4.24 -16.42
C HIS A 208 -9.20 3.67 -15.02
N GLU A 209 -10.36 3.10 -14.75
CA GLU A 209 -10.63 2.37 -13.51
C GLU A 209 -10.33 0.88 -13.69
N VAL A 210 -9.37 0.36 -12.93
CA VAL A 210 -9.06 -1.07 -12.89
C VAL A 210 -9.56 -1.67 -11.59
N THR A 211 -10.58 -2.52 -11.68
CA THR A 211 -11.20 -3.13 -10.49
C THR A 211 -10.28 -4.15 -9.81
N ARG A 212 -10.41 -4.29 -8.48
CA ARG A 212 -9.66 -5.31 -7.71
C ARG A 212 -9.89 -6.74 -8.20
N LYS A 213 -11.03 -7.01 -8.86
CA LYS A 213 -11.29 -8.34 -9.43
C LYS A 213 -10.21 -8.69 -10.44
N VAL A 214 -9.84 -7.77 -11.33
CA VAL A 214 -8.79 -7.94 -12.34
C VAL A 214 -7.41 -8.03 -11.68
N LEU A 215 -7.16 -7.15 -10.72
CA LEU A 215 -5.92 -7.01 -9.97
C LEU A 215 -5.91 -7.92 -8.73
N ASP A 216 -5.84 -9.24 -8.93
CA ASP A 216 -5.78 -10.23 -7.84
C ASP A 216 -4.56 -11.15 -7.95
N ALA A 217 -3.71 -11.11 -6.92
CA ALA A 217 -2.45 -11.85 -6.89
C ALA A 217 -2.62 -13.36 -6.70
N THR A 218 -3.82 -13.79 -6.29
CA THR A 218 -4.13 -15.22 -6.06
C THR A 218 -4.69 -15.93 -7.28
N ARG A 219 -4.83 -15.23 -8.41
CA ARG A 219 -5.36 -15.83 -9.63
C ARG A 219 -4.42 -16.93 -10.11
N PRO A 220 -4.91 -18.17 -10.28
CA PRO A 220 -4.09 -19.28 -10.71
C PRO A 220 -3.81 -19.20 -12.21
N GLN A 221 -2.65 -19.69 -12.65
CA GLN A 221 -2.34 -19.79 -14.08
C GLN A 221 -3.26 -20.79 -14.79
N GLU A 222 -3.52 -21.93 -14.16
CA GLU A 222 -4.40 -22.97 -14.67
C GLU A 222 -5.53 -23.24 -13.67
N LEU A 223 -6.75 -23.40 -14.17
CA LEU A 223 -7.94 -23.64 -13.34
C LEU A 223 -8.22 -25.14 -13.21
N THR A 224 -8.28 -25.61 -11.96
CA THR A 224 -8.85 -26.93 -11.61
C THR A 224 -10.37 -26.93 -11.77
N GLN A 225 -10.99 -28.11 -11.70
CA GLN A 225 -12.46 -28.22 -11.79
C GLN A 225 -13.16 -27.46 -10.66
N GLU A 226 -12.70 -27.61 -9.41
CA GLU A 226 -13.25 -26.92 -8.24
C GLU A 226 -13.16 -25.39 -8.37
N MET A 227 -12.05 -24.87 -8.89
CA MET A 227 -11.88 -23.43 -9.15
C MET A 227 -12.88 -22.90 -10.19
N ARG A 228 -13.24 -23.71 -11.19
CA ARG A 228 -14.24 -23.33 -12.20
C ARG A 228 -15.65 -23.32 -11.62
N GLU A 229 -15.95 -24.24 -10.70
CA GLU A 229 -17.23 -24.28 -9.99
C GLU A 229 -17.44 -23.01 -9.15
N GLU A 230 -16.38 -22.48 -8.55
CA GLU A 230 -16.36 -21.18 -7.83
C GLU A 230 -16.20 -19.96 -8.76
N MET A 231 -16.29 -20.14 -10.08
CA MET A 231 -16.21 -19.08 -11.08
C MET A 231 -14.93 -18.22 -10.97
N MET A 232 -13.81 -18.83 -10.59
CA MET A 232 -12.53 -18.13 -10.52
C MET A 232 -12.05 -17.69 -11.90
N ILE A 233 -11.50 -16.48 -11.94
CA ILE A 233 -10.90 -15.93 -13.15
C ILE A 233 -9.43 -16.36 -13.17
N PRO A 234 -8.94 -16.95 -14.28
CA PRO A 234 -7.54 -17.33 -14.39
C PRO A 234 -6.65 -16.09 -14.41
N TYR A 235 -5.36 -16.31 -14.16
CA TYR A 235 -4.38 -15.26 -14.30
C TYR A 235 -4.23 -14.88 -15.77
N ILE A 236 -4.57 -13.63 -16.05
CA ILE A 236 -4.37 -12.98 -17.34
C ILE A 236 -3.38 -11.85 -17.05
N PRO A 237 -2.13 -11.93 -17.54
CA PRO A 237 -1.12 -10.93 -17.22
C PRO A 237 -1.50 -9.55 -17.77
N GLU A 238 -2.16 -9.49 -18.92
CA GLU A 238 -2.51 -8.23 -19.57
C GLU A 238 -3.80 -7.65 -18.99
N ILE A 239 -3.72 -6.40 -18.54
CA ILE A 239 -4.90 -5.65 -18.09
C ILE A 239 -5.57 -5.07 -19.35
N PRO A 240 -6.85 -5.44 -19.63
CA PRO A 240 -7.58 -4.89 -20.75
C PRO A 240 -7.82 -3.39 -20.55
N ILE A 241 -7.80 -2.62 -21.63
CA ILE A 241 -8.18 -1.20 -21.62
C ILE A 241 -9.43 -1.07 -22.49
N ALA A 242 -10.60 -1.22 -21.86
CA ALA A 242 -11.88 -1.00 -22.52
C ALA A 242 -12.27 0.48 -22.43
N THR A 243 -13.02 0.97 -23.42
CA THR A 243 -13.52 2.35 -23.38
C THR A 243 -14.61 2.51 -22.32
N GLU A 244 -15.34 1.43 -22.00
CA GLU A 244 -16.36 1.43 -20.93
C GLU A 244 -15.77 1.66 -19.54
N ASP A 245 -14.51 1.26 -19.31
CA ASP A 245 -13.81 1.41 -18.03
C ASP A 245 -13.18 2.80 -17.86
N MET A 246 -13.35 3.68 -18.86
CA MET A 246 -12.78 5.03 -18.87
C MET A 246 -13.74 6.02 -18.17
N VAL A 247 -13.40 6.41 -16.94
CA VAL A 247 -14.24 7.24 -16.05
C VAL A 247 -14.57 8.59 -16.67
N ASN A 248 -13.63 9.18 -17.41
CA ASN A 248 -13.77 10.53 -17.97
C ASN A 248 -14.33 10.55 -19.39
N TYR A 249 -14.69 9.41 -19.99
CA TYR A 249 -15.27 9.30 -21.34
C TYR A 249 -14.56 10.19 -22.38
N ASN A 250 -15.14 11.35 -22.75
CA ASN A 250 -14.61 12.29 -23.74
C ASN A 250 -13.94 13.55 -23.13
N LYS A 251 -13.73 13.57 -21.82
CA LYS A 251 -13.15 14.71 -21.08
C LYS A 251 -11.69 14.42 -20.73
N THR A 252 -10.80 14.64 -21.69
CA THR A 252 -9.37 14.39 -21.48
C THR A 252 -8.77 15.33 -20.43
N VAL A 253 -7.90 14.78 -19.58
CA VAL A 253 -7.15 15.54 -18.57
C VAL A 253 -5.67 15.28 -18.76
N HIS A 254 -4.93 16.25 -19.28
CA HIS A 254 -3.50 16.09 -19.59
C HIS A 254 -2.61 16.45 -18.40
N ALA A 255 -1.41 15.84 -18.35
CA ALA A 255 -0.36 16.13 -17.36
C ALA A 255 -0.85 16.01 -15.91
N VAL A 256 -1.60 14.94 -15.62
CA VAL A 256 -2.13 14.66 -14.29
C VAL A 256 -0.98 14.42 -13.31
N ARG A 257 -0.88 15.23 -12.27
CA ARG A 257 0.18 15.11 -11.23
C ARG A 257 -0.24 14.27 -10.02
N GLY A 258 -1.53 13.98 -9.90
CA GLY A 258 -2.09 13.25 -8.78
C GLY A 258 -3.59 13.11 -8.92
N ILE A 259 -4.13 12.06 -8.30
CA ILE A 259 -5.57 11.80 -8.21
C ILE A 259 -5.92 11.79 -6.72
N LYS A 260 -7.00 12.48 -6.36
CA LYS A 260 -7.54 12.44 -5.00
C LYS A 260 -8.90 11.79 -5.03
N THR A 261 -9.06 10.74 -4.22
CA THR A 261 -10.30 10.02 -4.01
C THR A 261 -10.86 10.41 -2.65
N ALA A 262 -12.19 10.36 -2.50
CA ALA A 262 -12.86 10.63 -1.25
C ALA A 262 -14.13 9.78 -1.18
N SER A 263 -14.36 9.13 -0.04
CA SER A 263 -15.58 8.36 0.15
C SER A 263 -16.82 9.25 0.22
N THR A 264 -17.94 8.78 -0.32
CA THR A 264 -19.26 9.40 -0.13
C THR A 264 -20.13 8.53 0.79
N ALA A 265 -21.15 9.15 1.39
CA ALA A 265 -22.11 8.46 2.27
C ALA A 265 -22.93 7.38 1.57
N LEU A 266 -22.93 7.36 0.23
CA LEU A 266 -23.65 6.38 -0.56
C LEU A 266 -22.69 5.26 -0.98
N THR A 267 -22.98 4.04 -0.54
CA THR A 267 -22.25 2.85 -0.95
C THR A 267 -22.36 2.64 -2.47
N GLY A 268 -21.22 2.55 -3.17
CA GLY A 268 -21.18 2.21 -4.60
C GLY A 268 -20.88 3.33 -5.60
N ARG A 269 -20.56 4.55 -5.15
CA ARG A 269 -19.94 5.57 -6.02
C ARG A 269 -18.41 5.50 -5.93
N VAL A 270 -17.77 5.45 -7.08
CA VAL A 270 -16.30 5.56 -7.26
C VAL A 270 -15.93 7.02 -7.43
#